data_AF-A0A2D9BFT9-F1
#
_entry.id   AF-A0A2D9BFT9-F1
#
_cell.length_a   1.000
_cell.length_b   1.000
_cell.length_c   1.000
_cell.angle_alpha   90.00
_cell.angle_beta   90.00
_cell.angle_gamma   90.00
#
_symmetry.space_group_name_H-M   'P 1'
#
loop_
_entity.id
_entity.type
_entity.pdbx_description
1 polymer ?
#
loop_
_entity_poly.entity_id
_entity_poly.type
_entity_poly.pdbx_seq_one_letter_code
_entity_poly.pdbx_strand_id
1 'polypeptide(L)'
;FSEEEEIIRSKNIRELIEKALQNKEYRLAVRYYYLLILKKLTDAELIDYEFDKTNTDYIAEITSDTVILPFKKATNLYDYIWYGNFTVTETDYQKAQRTFQELEQQIPNTHD
;
A
#
# COMPACT_ATOMS: atom_id res chain seq x y z
N PHE A 1 5.24 -1.46 19.43
CA PHE A 1 4.65 -1.65 18.09
C PHE A 1 4.40 -0.28 17.51
N SER A 2 4.84 -0.04 16.28
CA SER A 2 4.43 1.17 15.55
C SER A 2 2.92 1.09 15.25
N GLU A 3 2.28 2.23 15.00
CA GLU A 3 0.87 2.27 14.59
C GLU A 3 0.64 1.45 13.31
N GLU A 4 1.57 1.53 12.36
CA GLU A 4 1.53 0.78 11.10
C GLU A 4 1.58 -0.73 11.31
N GLU A 5 2.42 -1.19 12.25
CA GLU A 5 2.52 -2.61 12.58
C GLU A 5 1.23 -3.15 13.19
N GLU A 6 0.57 -2.37 14.07
CA GLU A 6 -0.75 -2.75 14.60
C GLU A 6 -1.80 -2.84 13.48
N ILE A 7 -1.77 -1.90 12.54
CA ILE A 7 -2.68 -1.85 11.39
C ILE A 7 -2.52 -3.10 10.52
N ILE A 8 -1.29 -3.43 10.12
CA ILE A 8 -1.02 -4.58 9.24
C ILE A 8 -1.37 -5.90 9.91
N ARG A 9 -1.08 -6.05 11.21
CA ARG A 9 -1.29 -7.31 11.92
C ARG A 9 -2.75 -7.57 12.33
N SER A 10 -3.52 -6.53 12.66
CA SER A 10 -4.76 -6.73 13.44
C SER A 10 -5.97 -5.93 12.99
N LYS A 11 -5.82 -4.93 12.11
CA LYS A 11 -6.94 -4.05 11.72
C LYS A 11 -7.58 -4.49 10.42
N ASN A 12 -8.87 -4.19 10.28
CA ASN A 12 -9.53 -4.22 8.99
C ASN A 12 -9.13 -2.97 8.19
N ILE A 13 -8.06 -3.08 7.40
CA ILE A 13 -7.51 -1.94 6.65
C ILE A 13 -8.51 -1.41 5.61
N ARG A 14 -9.39 -2.26 5.06
CA ARG A 14 -10.44 -1.81 4.12
C ARG A 14 -11.44 -0.86 4.78
N GLU A 15 -11.88 -1.16 6.01
CA GLU A 15 -12.72 -0.25 6.78
C GLU A 15 -12.01 1.07 7.11
N LEU A 16 -10.69 1.03 7.37
CA LEU A 16 -9.91 2.26 7.60
C LEU A 16 -9.86 3.14 6.34
N ILE A 17 -9.68 2.54 5.16
CA ILE A 17 -9.74 3.24 3.88
C ILE A 17 -11.11 3.90 3.69
N GLU A 18 -12.20 3.14 3.89
CA GLU A 18 -13.56 3.66 3.74
C GLU A 18 -13.86 4.84 4.68
N LYS A 19 -13.46 4.74 5.95
CA LYS A 19 -13.61 5.83 6.92
C LYS A 19 -12.83 7.08 6.52
N ALA A 20 -11.57 6.91 6.10
CA ALA A 20 -10.76 8.03 5.62
C ALA A 20 -11.41 8.71 4.39
N LEU A 21 -12.00 7.94 3.47
CA LEU A 21 -12.71 8.49 2.32
C LEU A 21 -13.99 9.25 2.71
N GLN A 22 -14.79 8.73 3.64
CA GLN A 22 -15.98 9.41 4.15
C GLN A 22 -15.63 10.77 4.79
N ASN A 23 -14.48 10.83 5.47
CA ASN A 23 -13.95 12.04 6.08
C ASN A 23 -13.19 12.96 5.09
N LYS A 24 -13.07 12.56 3.81
CA LYS A 24 -12.28 13.26 2.77
C LYS A 24 -10.79 13.37 3.11
N GLU A 25 -10.28 12.44 3.91
CA GLU A 25 -8.88 12.31 4.31
C GLU A 25 -8.11 11.51 3.25
N TYR A 26 -8.04 12.02 2.03
CA TYR A 26 -7.51 11.29 0.87
C TYR A 26 -6.07 10.81 1.03
N ARG A 27 -5.21 11.63 1.65
CA ARG A 27 -3.83 11.24 1.96
C ARG A 27 -3.77 10.04 2.90
N LEU A 28 -4.64 10.01 3.89
CA LEU A 28 -4.73 8.92 4.86
C LEU A 28 -5.29 7.65 4.20
N ALA A 29 -6.29 7.79 3.32
CA ALA A 29 -6.80 6.68 2.52
C ALA A 29 -5.71 6.06 1.62
N VAL A 30 -4.85 6.89 1.00
CA VAL A 30 -3.67 6.40 0.25
C VAL A 30 -2.72 5.62 1.15
N ARG A 31 -2.42 6.14 2.36
CA ARG A 31 -1.55 5.43 3.33
C ARG A 31 -2.13 4.07 3.71
N TYR A 32 -3.40 4.00 4.07
CA TYR A 32 -4.03 2.73 4.42
C TYR A 32 -4.06 1.75 3.25
N TYR A 33 -4.30 2.22 2.03
CA TYR A 33 -4.21 1.33 0.85
C TYR A 33 -2.78 0.80 0.67
N TYR A 34 -1.76 1.63 0.83
CA TYR A 34 -0.37 1.17 0.74
C TYR A 34 -0.03 0.12 1.81
N LEU A 35 -0.49 0.31 3.06
CA LEU A 35 -0.36 -0.71 4.11
C LEU A 35 -1.11 -2.01 3.77
N LEU A 36 -2.27 -1.94 3.11
CA LEU A 36 -2.97 -3.12 2.61
C LEU A 36 -2.16 -3.86 1.54
N ILE A 37 -1.48 -3.15 0.65
CA ILE A 37 -0.58 -3.76 -0.35
C ILE A 37 0.58 -4.46 0.35
N LEU A 38 1.25 -3.82 1.31
CA LEU A 38 2.34 -4.45 2.08
C LEU A 38 1.83 -5.71 2.78
N LYS A 39 0.69 -5.64 3.46
CA LYS A 39 0.07 -6.81 4.10
C LYS A 39 -0.15 -7.95 3.10
N LYS A 40 -0.69 -7.66 1.91
CA LYS A 40 -0.95 -8.68 0.88
C LYS A 40 0.32 -9.29 0.31
N LEU A 41 1.36 -8.50 0.11
CA LEU A 41 2.67 -9.01 -0.30
C LEU A 41 3.27 -9.92 0.77
N THR A 42 3.12 -9.57 2.06
CA THR A 42 3.54 -10.41 3.18
C THR A 42 2.73 -11.70 3.27
N ASP A 43 1.40 -11.63 3.16
CA ASP A 43 0.52 -12.80 3.15
C ASP A 43 0.84 -13.74 1.96
N ALA A 44 1.38 -13.20 0.85
CA ALA A 44 1.84 -13.93 -0.32
C ALA A 44 3.31 -14.36 -0.26
N GLU A 45 3.99 -14.17 0.88
CA GLU A 45 5.41 -14.48 1.10
C GLU A 45 6.36 -13.81 0.08
N LEU A 46 5.93 -12.71 -0.52
CA LEU A 46 6.73 -11.95 -1.49
C LEU A 46 7.67 -10.93 -0.82
N ILE A 47 7.33 -10.53 0.41
CA ILE A 47 8.15 -9.68 1.28
C ILE A 47 8.00 -10.15 2.74
N ASP A 48 8.98 -9.85 3.58
CA ASP A 48 8.88 -9.99 5.03
C ASP A 48 8.71 -8.60 5.67
N TYR A 49 7.50 -8.31 6.18
CA TYR A 49 7.20 -6.99 6.73
C TYR A 49 7.89 -6.76 8.08
N GLU A 50 8.67 -5.68 8.16
CA GLU A 50 9.31 -5.21 9.39
C GLU A 50 9.15 -3.69 9.50
N PHE A 51 8.92 -3.18 10.72
CA PHE A 51 8.56 -1.76 10.92
C PHE A 51 9.69 -0.78 10.58
N ASP A 52 10.93 -1.25 10.52
CA ASP A 52 12.14 -0.48 10.24
C ASP A 52 12.61 -0.59 8.78
N LYS A 53 12.00 -1.48 7.98
CA LYS A 53 12.27 -1.60 6.55
C LYS A 53 11.71 -0.42 5.77
N THR A 54 12.50 0.02 4.78
CA THR A 54 12.11 1.06 3.84
C THR A 54 11.40 0.47 2.62
N ASN A 55 10.76 1.35 1.84
CA ASN A 55 10.20 1.01 0.55
C ASN A 55 11.22 0.39 -0.42
N THR A 56 12.49 0.80 -0.34
CA THR A 56 13.56 0.25 -1.17
C THR A 56 13.90 -1.18 -0.75
N ASP A 57 13.85 -1.48 0.55
CA ASP A 57 14.09 -2.83 1.06
C ASP A 57 13.02 -3.80 0.55
N TYR A 58 11.74 -3.42 0.62
CA TYR A 58 10.65 -4.22 0.06
C TYR A 58 10.78 -4.42 -1.45
N ILE A 59 11.22 -3.40 -2.20
CA ILE A 59 11.49 -3.54 -3.64
C ILE A 59 12.60 -4.57 -3.91
N ALA A 60 13.62 -4.65 -3.05
CA ALA A 60 14.74 -5.57 -3.21
C ALA A 60 14.37 -7.03 -2.88
N GLU A 61 13.37 -7.26 -2.04
CA GLU A 61 12.87 -8.60 -1.68
C GLU A 61 12.02 -9.26 -2.78
N ILE A 62 11.28 -8.45 -3.55
CA ILE A 62 10.38 -8.98 -4.58
C ILE A 62 11.19 -9.52 -5.76
N THR A 63 11.14 -10.85 -5.93
CA THR A 63 11.76 -11.56 -7.06
C THR A 63 10.81 -11.82 -8.24
N SER A 64 9.51 -11.61 -8.05
CA SER A 64 8.49 -11.82 -9.09
C SER A 64 8.53 -10.71 -10.14
N ASP A 65 8.87 -11.07 -11.38
CA ASP A 65 8.92 -10.16 -12.53
C ASP A 65 7.58 -9.48 -12.83
N THR A 66 6.46 -10.16 -12.54
CA THR A 66 5.12 -9.63 -12.75
C THR A 66 4.70 -8.63 -11.68
N VAL A 67 5.28 -8.71 -10.47
CA VAL A 67 4.92 -7.85 -9.33
C VAL A 67 5.88 -6.68 -9.16
N ILE A 68 7.18 -6.86 -9.44
CA ILE A 68 8.21 -5.85 -9.13
C ILE A 68 7.98 -4.51 -9.85
N LEU A 69 7.59 -4.53 -11.12
CA LEU A 69 7.36 -3.31 -11.90
C LEU A 69 6.09 -2.55 -11.42
N PRO A 70 4.92 -3.20 -11.28
CA PRO A 70 3.76 -2.57 -10.67
C PRO A 70 4.02 -2.05 -9.25
N PHE A 71 4.76 -2.80 -8.43
CA PHE A 71 5.09 -2.38 -7.06
C PHE A 71 5.93 -1.11 -7.04
N LYS A 72 7.01 -1.04 -7.83
CA LYS A 72 7.82 0.19 -7.97
C LYS A 72 6.98 1.40 -8.38
N LYS A 73 6.02 1.22 -9.30
CA LYS A 73 5.10 2.28 -9.73
C LYS A 73 4.19 2.74 -8.58
N ALA A 74 3.61 1.80 -7.84
CA ALA A 74 2.77 2.07 -6.68
C ALA A 74 3.55 2.80 -5.57
N THR A 75 4.77 2.33 -5.25
CA THR A 75 5.66 2.93 -4.26
C THR A 75 6.05 4.35 -4.62
N ASN A 76 6.44 4.62 -5.86
CA ASN A 76 6.79 5.98 -6.30
C ASN A 76 5.61 6.95 -6.17
N LEU A 77 4.40 6.49 -6.51
CA LEU A 77 3.18 7.29 -6.37
C LEU A 77 2.84 7.53 -4.89
N TYR A 78 2.99 6.50 -4.05
CA TYR A 78 2.83 6.62 -2.61
C TYR A 78 3.81 7.64 -2.02
N ASP A 79 5.11 7.53 -2.32
CA ASP A 79 6.14 8.44 -1.79
C ASP A 79 5.89 9.89 -2.22
N TYR A 80 5.51 10.09 -3.49
CA TYR A 80 5.12 11.40 -4.00
C TYR A 80 3.93 11.99 -3.23
N ILE A 81 2.89 11.20 -2.97
CA ILE A 81 1.71 11.64 -2.25
C ILE A 81 2.01 11.86 -0.77
N TRP A 82 2.76 10.95 -0.13
CA TRP A 82 2.95 10.92 1.31
C TRP A 82 3.96 11.95 1.80
N TYR A 83 5.09 12.09 1.10
CA TYR A 83 6.12 13.07 1.43
C TYR A 83 5.96 14.41 0.70
N GLY A 84 5.06 14.47 -0.29
CA GLY A 84 4.76 15.69 -1.02
C GLY A 84 4.05 16.72 -0.14
N ASN A 85 4.48 17.97 -0.22
CA ASN A 85 3.89 19.10 0.50
C ASN A 85 2.75 19.76 -0.29
N PHE A 86 1.74 18.99 -0.69
CA PHE A 86 0.58 19.46 -1.46
C PHE A 86 -0.72 18.85 -0.95
N THR A 87 -1.86 19.49 -1.25
CA THR A 87 -3.17 18.94 -0.90
C THR A 87 -3.50 17.76 -1.81
N VAL A 88 -3.84 16.62 -1.22
CA VAL A 88 -4.27 15.43 -1.97
C VAL A 88 -5.76 15.55 -2.24
N THR A 89 -6.15 15.58 -3.51
CA THR A 89 -7.55 15.66 -3.93
C THR A 89 -8.16 14.26 -4.09
N GLU A 90 -9.48 14.21 -4.23
CA GLU A 90 -10.19 12.96 -4.56
C GLU A 90 -9.70 12.36 -5.88
N THR A 91 -9.43 13.20 -6.88
CA THR A 91 -8.89 12.78 -8.17
C THR A 91 -7.49 12.16 -8.03
N ASP A 92 -6.66 12.69 -7.13
CA ASP A 92 -5.34 12.12 -6.86
C ASP A 92 -5.46 10.77 -6.16
N TYR A 93 -6.39 10.66 -5.20
CA TYR A 93 -6.72 9.39 -4.59
C TYR A 93 -7.19 8.35 -5.61
N GLN A 94 -8.12 8.70 -6.51
CA GLN A 94 -8.63 7.76 -7.53
C GLN A 94 -7.51 7.24 -8.46
N LYS A 95 -6.54 8.08 -8.81
CA LYS A 95 -5.34 7.66 -9.57
C LYS A 95 -4.48 6.68 -8.78
N ALA A 96 -4.27 6.96 -7.49
CA ALA A 96 -3.53 6.07 -6.60
C ALA A 96 -4.25 4.73 -6.42
N GLN A 97 -5.54 4.77 -6.12
CA GLN A 97 -6.41 3.60 -5.99
C GLN A 97 -6.32 2.70 -7.22
N ARG A 98 -6.45 3.26 -8.42
CA ARG A 98 -6.32 2.48 -9.66
C ARG A 98 -4.96 1.78 -9.76
N THR A 99 -3.88 2.51 -9.47
CA THR A 99 -2.52 1.95 -9.50
C THR A 99 -2.36 0.81 -8.49
N PHE A 100 -2.92 0.96 -7.29
CA PHE A 100 -2.89 -0.08 -6.26
C PHE A 100 -3.76 -1.29 -6.62
N GLN A 101 -4.93 -1.09 -7.21
CA GLN A 101 -5.80 -2.17 -7.67
C GLN A 101 -5.17 -2.98 -8.81
N GLU A 102 -4.50 -2.31 -9.75
CA GLU A 102 -3.76 -2.98 -10.83
C GLU A 102 -2.65 -3.87 -10.25
N LEU A 103 -1.91 -3.40 -9.25
CA LEU A 103 -0.92 -4.20 -8.52
C LEU A 103 -1.57 -5.34 -7.72
N GLU A 104 -2.65 -5.06 -6.99
CA GLU A 104 -3.35 -6.04 -6.14
C GLU A 104 -3.79 -7.28 -6.95
N GLN A 105 -4.13 -7.10 -8.23
CA GLN A 105 -4.49 -8.20 -9.15
C GLN A 105 -3.28 -9.04 -9.60
N GLN A 106 -2.05 -8.53 -9.49
CA GLN A 106 -0.82 -9.26 -9.82
C GLN A 106 -0.23 -10.00 -8.62
N ILE A 107 -0.68 -9.68 -7.40
CA ILE A 107 -0.26 -10.39 -6.19
C ILE A 107 -1.01 -11.73 -6.16
N PRO A 108 -0.29 -12.86 -6.03
CA PRO A 108 -0.94 -14.16 -5.84
C PRO A 108 -1.88 -14.12 -4.64
N ASN A 109 -3.13 -14.56 -4.82
CA ASN A 109 -4.03 -14.72 -3.67
C ASN A 109 -3.61 -15.99 -2.92
N THR A 110 -3.12 -15.85 -1.69
CA THR A 110 -2.91 -16.98 -0.78
C THR A 110 -4.25 -17.42 -0.19
N HIS A 111 -5.16 -17.86 -1.05
CA HIS A 111 -6.40 -18.55 -0.67
C HIS A 111 -6.80 -19.52 -1.79
N ASP A 112 -6.17 -20.70 -1.76
CA ASP A 112 -6.79 -22.01 -2.01
C ASP A 112 -6.39 -22.94 -0.86
#